data_AF-A0A838WMV6-F1
#
_entry.id   AF-A0A838WMV6-F1
#
_cell.length_a   1.000
_cell.length_b   1.000
_cell.length_c   1.000
_cell.angle_alpha   90.00
_cell.angle_beta   90.00
_cell.angle_gamma   90.00
#
_symmetry.space_group_name_H-M   'P 1'
#
loop_
_entity.id
_entity.type
_entity.pdbx_description
1 polymer ?
#
loop_
_entity_poly.entity_id
_entity_poly.type
_entity_poly.pdbx_seq_one_letter_code
_entity_poly.pdbx_strand_id
1 'polypeptide(L)'
;MAHLHWNSLAVFLLCALPSAPGAAAQERPWRVVQELRIGSLDDERTALTRVSVVAVAPDLTLYVAQPMESLIRVFDSGGRYVRSIGRGGQGPGEFGFLDQIGLRADTLWAVDLRLNRISRFARDGSHLRTDRLDPPQLGEDFLSIPPIGSLADGSVIARATYSMARASSSENFQVPIVLLDHQGRMIGRFPSLNLRGDTRQAPIPGGSAYVGAPVRSSDIVRVAPDGSSVVYVRRPLPTRSDQAAFSVLKMRTPTDTVFLRSYRYTPRPIPRQAADSLRSGVVDFLDRWKSRAEAQRFIRDSNLMPQYQPGISSMMVGDGGTIWLGREVLGERAIRWLSLNARGEIGGHIVVPANVRLLAARGDRVWGVETGEWGVEYVVRYRVER
;
A
#
# COMPACT_ATOMS: atom_id res chain seq x y z
N MET A 1 -49.48 -3.38 -35.12
CA MET A 1 -48.62 -4.57 -35.27
C MET A 1 -47.33 -4.14 -35.97
N ALA A 2 -46.23 -4.02 -35.24
CA ALA A 2 -44.85 -4.16 -35.73
C ALA A 2 -43.91 -3.84 -34.55
N HIS A 3 -43.43 -4.89 -33.89
CA HIS A 3 -42.30 -4.82 -32.97
C HIS A 3 -41.01 -4.88 -33.79
N LEU A 4 -40.08 -3.95 -33.58
CA LEU A 4 -38.67 -4.16 -33.90
C LEU A 4 -37.84 -3.94 -32.63
N HIS A 5 -37.44 -5.06 -32.04
CA HIS A 5 -36.41 -5.11 -31.01
C HIS A 5 -35.03 -5.05 -31.66
N TRP A 6 -34.23 -4.03 -31.33
CA TRP A 6 -32.80 -4.00 -31.63
C TRP A 6 -32.05 -4.71 -30.50
N ASN A 7 -31.60 -5.94 -30.77
CA ASN A 7 -30.61 -6.63 -29.94
C ASN A 7 -29.21 -6.10 -30.28
N SER A 8 -28.66 -5.23 -29.44
CA SER A 8 -27.22 -4.93 -29.45
C SER A 8 -26.46 -6.02 -28.70
N LEU A 9 -26.04 -7.06 -29.42
CA LEU A 9 -25.03 -8.00 -28.96
C LEU A 9 -23.68 -7.28 -28.86
N ALA A 10 -23.31 -6.89 -27.64
CA ALA A 10 -21.95 -6.48 -27.32
C ALA A 10 -21.04 -7.72 -27.38
N VAL A 11 -20.26 -7.82 -28.46
CA VAL A 11 -19.19 -8.80 -28.60
C VAL A 11 -18.12 -8.46 -27.56
N PHE A 12 -18.09 -9.22 -26.46
CA PHE A 12 -16.94 -9.26 -25.56
C PHE A 12 -15.79 -9.97 -26.30
N LEU A 13 -14.94 -9.19 -26.96
CA LEU A 13 -13.63 -9.66 -27.37
C LEU A 13 -12.84 -9.99 -26.10
N LEU A 14 -12.75 -11.29 -25.78
CA LEU A 14 -11.73 -11.81 -24.88
C LEU A 14 -10.36 -11.52 -25.50
N CYS A 15 -9.79 -10.36 -25.19
CA CYS A 15 -8.36 -10.15 -25.42
C CYS A 15 -7.62 -11.11 -24.49
N ALA A 16 -7.10 -12.19 -25.05
CA ALA A 16 -6.08 -13.01 -24.43
C ALA A 16 -4.93 -12.08 -24.02
N LEU A 17 -4.77 -11.86 -22.71
CA LEU A 17 -3.62 -11.14 -22.17
C LEU A 17 -2.37 -11.88 -22.64
N PRO A 18 -1.41 -11.23 -23.31
CA PRO A 18 -0.17 -11.89 -23.69
C PRO A 18 0.50 -12.41 -22.42
N SER A 19 0.49 -13.73 -22.26
CA SER A 19 1.35 -14.40 -21.29
C SER A 19 2.78 -14.05 -21.67
N ALA A 20 3.52 -13.45 -20.74
CA ALA A 20 4.96 -13.29 -20.91
C ALA A 20 5.54 -14.66 -21.32
N PRO A 21 6.41 -14.73 -22.34
CA PRO A 21 6.99 -16.00 -22.75
C PRO A 21 7.60 -16.69 -21.53
N GLY A 22 7.17 -17.94 -21.33
CA GLY A 22 7.78 -18.86 -20.39
C GLY A 22 9.18 -19.19 -20.87
N ALA A 23 10.14 -18.40 -20.44
CA ALA A 23 11.55 -18.73 -20.39
C ALA A 23 12.10 -17.93 -19.22
N ALA A 24 12.83 -18.59 -18.33
CA ALA A 24 13.38 -18.04 -17.10
C ALA A 24 14.04 -16.66 -17.32
N ALA A 25 13.28 -15.57 -17.12
CA ALA A 25 13.84 -14.38 -16.52
C ALA A 25 14.17 -14.81 -15.09
N GLN A 26 15.35 -15.43 -14.96
CA GLN A 26 15.81 -16.06 -13.75
C GLN A 26 15.69 -14.99 -12.67
N GLU A 27 14.87 -15.24 -11.63
CA GLU A 27 14.79 -14.37 -10.46
C GLU A 27 16.16 -14.41 -9.79
N ARG A 28 17.12 -13.64 -10.30
CA ARG A 28 18.50 -13.68 -9.82
C ARG A 28 18.52 -13.11 -8.40
N PRO A 29 19.07 -13.84 -7.42
CA PRO A 29 19.24 -13.31 -6.08
C PRO A 29 20.29 -12.20 -6.13
N TRP A 30 19.92 -11.03 -5.62
CA TRP A 30 20.80 -9.91 -5.39
C TRP A 30 21.15 -9.84 -3.91
N ARG A 31 22.38 -9.43 -3.61
CA ARG A 31 22.84 -9.28 -2.24
C ARG A 31 22.45 -7.90 -1.71
N VAL A 32 22.11 -7.83 -0.43
CA VAL A 32 21.89 -6.57 0.28
C VAL A 32 22.95 -6.37 1.35
N VAL A 33 23.48 -5.15 1.43
CA VAL A 33 24.45 -4.74 2.45
C VAL A 33 23.85 -3.56 3.20
N GLN A 34 23.70 -3.69 4.52
CA GLN A 34 23.21 -2.58 5.34
C GLN A 34 24.29 -1.51 5.43
N GLU A 35 23.94 -0.27 5.06
CA GLU A 35 24.86 0.87 5.05
C GLU A 35 24.56 1.87 6.16
N LEU A 36 23.31 1.90 6.63
CA LEU A 36 22.85 2.92 7.56
C LEU A 36 21.74 2.37 8.44
N ARG A 37 21.73 2.82 9.69
CA ARG A 37 20.67 2.61 10.67
C ARG A 37 20.50 3.86 11.51
N ILE A 38 19.32 4.46 11.46
CA ILE A 38 18.95 5.70 12.15
C ILE A 38 17.87 5.37 13.18
N GLY A 39 18.06 5.83 14.42
CA GLY A 39 17.12 5.64 15.50
C GLY A 39 17.86 5.47 16.83
N SER A 40 17.45 6.22 17.85
CA SER A 40 17.95 6.07 19.21
C SER A 40 16.85 6.44 20.21
N LEU A 41 16.70 5.70 21.29
CA LEU A 41 15.82 6.10 22.41
C LEU A 41 16.44 7.23 23.24
N ASP A 42 17.75 7.38 23.19
CA ASP A 42 18.51 8.30 24.03
C ASP A 42 18.65 9.71 23.42
N ASP A 43 18.20 9.89 22.17
CA ASP A 43 18.26 11.18 21.47
C ASP A 43 16.89 11.49 20.86
N GLU A 44 16.18 12.45 21.45
CA GLU A 44 14.87 12.91 20.98
C GLU A 44 14.87 13.38 19.52
N ARG A 45 16.02 13.76 18.96
CA ARG A 45 16.15 14.17 17.55
C ARG A 45 16.12 12.99 16.59
N THR A 46 16.56 11.82 17.06
CA THR A 46 16.62 10.59 16.26
C THR A 46 15.67 9.51 16.78
N ALA A 47 14.96 9.73 17.89
CA ALA A 47 13.92 8.85 18.38
C ALA A 47 12.78 8.71 17.36
N LEU A 48 12.47 7.46 17.02
CA LEU A 48 11.44 7.12 16.06
C LEU A 48 10.28 6.41 16.76
N THR A 49 9.14 7.09 16.83
CA THR A 49 7.89 6.54 17.38
C THR A 49 7.23 5.56 16.40
N ARG A 50 6.59 6.08 15.36
CA ARG A 50 6.02 5.30 14.25
C ARG A 50 6.36 5.97 12.94
N VAL A 51 7.04 5.24 12.06
CA VAL A 51 7.41 5.64 10.71
C VAL A 51 6.38 5.08 9.73
N SER A 52 5.57 5.96 9.14
CA SER A 52 4.60 5.54 8.12
C SER A 52 5.25 5.42 6.75
N VAL A 53 6.05 6.42 6.35
CA VAL A 53 6.64 6.58 5.02
C VAL A 53 8.03 7.19 5.11
N VAL A 54 8.92 6.77 4.21
CA VAL A 54 10.21 7.42 3.96
C VAL A 54 10.21 7.93 2.52
N ALA A 55 10.42 9.22 2.31
CA ALA A 55 10.68 9.80 1.00
C ALA A 55 12.17 10.12 0.87
N VAL A 56 12.76 9.79 -0.27
CA VAL A 56 14.21 9.88 -0.50
C VAL A 56 14.50 10.81 -1.66
N ALA A 57 15.37 11.78 -1.41
CA ALA A 57 15.77 12.79 -2.36
C ALA A 57 16.94 12.37 -3.29
N PRO A 58 17.20 13.12 -4.39
CA PRO A 58 18.35 12.84 -5.27
C PRO A 58 19.69 12.83 -4.56
N ASP A 59 19.88 13.73 -3.60
CA ASP A 59 21.05 13.85 -2.73
C ASP A 59 21.05 12.83 -1.56
N LEU A 60 20.10 11.88 -1.56
CA LEU A 60 19.85 10.89 -0.50
C LEU A 60 19.43 11.47 0.85
N THR A 61 19.02 12.74 0.91
CA THR A 61 18.30 13.28 2.08
C THR A 61 17.01 12.49 2.30
N LEU A 62 16.76 12.11 3.55
CA LEU A 62 15.61 11.32 3.97
C LEU A 62 14.57 12.20 4.65
N TYR A 63 13.32 12.04 4.23
CA TYR A 63 12.15 12.65 4.87
C TYR A 63 11.34 11.51 5.47
N VAL A 64 11.19 11.51 6.79
CA VAL A 64 10.62 10.41 7.57
C VAL A 64 9.36 10.91 8.24
N ALA A 65 8.20 10.43 7.79
CA ALA A 65 6.92 10.82 8.34
C ALA A 65 6.65 10.13 9.68
N GLN A 66 6.35 10.93 10.70
CA GLN A 66 6.01 10.47 12.04
C GLN A 66 4.59 10.90 12.43
N PRO A 67 3.55 10.13 12.03
CA PRO A 67 2.15 10.43 12.34
C PRO A 67 1.88 10.72 13.82
N MET A 68 2.54 10.01 14.74
CA MET A 68 2.31 10.16 16.18
C MET A 68 2.81 11.48 16.74
N GLU A 69 3.80 12.09 16.09
CA GLU A 69 4.36 13.39 16.45
C GLU A 69 3.84 14.51 15.54
N SER A 70 3.04 14.17 14.52
CA SER A 70 2.50 15.11 13.53
C SER A 70 3.60 15.96 12.87
N LEU A 71 4.72 15.33 12.52
CA LEU A 71 5.87 15.99 11.89
C LEU A 71 6.60 15.06 10.91
N ILE A 72 7.45 15.67 10.09
CA ILE A 72 8.39 14.98 9.20
C ILE A 72 9.81 15.25 9.71
N ARG A 73 10.57 14.21 10.06
CA ARG A 73 12.00 14.36 10.37
C ARG A 73 12.83 14.30 9.11
N VAL A 74 13.82 15.17 9.01
CA VAL A 74 14.73 15.25 7.86
C VAL A 74 16.13 14.83 8.32
N PHE A 75 16.71 13.87 7.59
CA PHE A 75 18.06 13.40 7.81
C PHE A 75 18.88 13.57 6.54
N ASP A 76 20.17 13.87 6.68
CA ASP A 76 21.09 13.89 5.54
C ASP A 76 21.38 12.46 5.03
N SER A 77 22.20 12.36 3.98
CA SER A 77 22.61 11.09 3.40
C SER A 77 23.46 10.21 4.33
N GLY A 78 24.05 10.78 5.38
CA GLY A 78 24.78 10.09 6.45
C GLY A 78 23.89 9.67 7.62
N GLY A 79 22.60 10.04 7.61
CA GLY A 79 21.66 9.77 8.69
C GLY A 79 21.74 10.75 9.87
N ARG A 80 22.43 11.88 9.72
CA ARG A 80 22.41 12.92 10.75
C ARG A 80 21.11 13.70 10.65
N TYR A 81 20.51 14.00 11.80
CA TYR A 81 19.33 14.85 11.87
C TYR A 81 19.66 16.26 11.36
N VAL A 82 18.82 16.78 10.48
CA VAL A 82 18.94 18.13 9.90
C VAL A 82 17.89 19.06 10.50
N ARG A 83 16.61 18.67 10.45
CA ARG A 83 15.47 19.48 10.90
C ARG A 83 14.18 18.66 11.01
N SER A 84 13.14 19.27 11.54
CA SER A 84 11.77 18.76 11.49
C SER A 84 10.88 19.73 10.71
N ILE A 85 9.91 19.20 9.98
CA ILE A 85 8.91 19.97 9.22
C ILE A 85 7.55 19.70 9.83
N GLY A 86 6.86 20.77 10.19
CA GLY A 86 5.52 20.74 10.77
C GLY A 86 5.46 20.38 12.25
N ARG A 87 4.23 20.41 12.77
CA ARG A 87 3.83 20.11 14.14
C ARG A 87 2.33 19.83 14.18
N GLY A 88 1.83 19.36 15.33
CA GLY A 88 0.39 19.23 15.57
C GLY A 88 -0.34 20.56 15.41
N GLY A 89 -1.41 20.59 14.61
CA GLY A 89 -2.24 21.78 14.42
C GLY A 89 -3.07 21.77 13.14
N GLN A 90 -3.60 22.93 12.76
CA GLN A 90 -4.49 23.09 11.58
C GLN A 90 -4.05 24.21 10.63
N GLY A 91 -3.08 25.02 11.04
CA GLY A 91 -2.54 26.14 10.26
C GLY A 91 -1.68 25.68 9.07
N PRO A 92 -1.15 26.65 8.30
CA PRO A 92 -0.17 26.39 7.24
C PRO A 92 1.06 25.65 7.80
N GLY A 93 1.44 24.56 7.14
CA GLY A 93 2.59 23.73 7.54
C GLY A 93 2.35 22.82 8.75
N GLU A 94 1.19 22.87 9.40
CA GLU A 94 0.84 21.99 10.53
C GLU A 94 0.12 20.72 10.05
N PHE A 95 0.02 19.71 10.92
CA PHE A 95 -0.64 18.45 10.62
C PHE A 95 -1.65 18.06 11.71
N GLY A 96 -2.85 17.68 11.29
CA GLY A 96 -3.86 17.03 12.12
C GLY A 96 -3.67 15.51 12.16
N PHE A 97 -3.32 14.89 11.03
CA PHE A 97 -2.84 13.51 10.95
C PHE A 97 -2.02 13.28 9.67
N LEU A 98 -0.69 13.34 9.79
CA LEU A 98 0.25 13.10 8.69
C LEU A 98 0.26 11.62 8.28
N ASP A 99 -0.11 11.30 7.03
CA ASP A 99 -0.20 9.90 6.58
C ASP A 99 0.83 9.54 5.50
N GLN A 100 0.77 10.21 4.35
CA GLN A 100 1.69 9.98 3.22
C GLN A 100 2.55 11.22 2.96
N ILE A 101 3.76 10.96 2.46
CA ILE A 101 4.63 11.98 1.89
C ILE A 101 5.24 11.47 0.58
N GLY A 102 5.65 12.39 -0.29
CA GLY A 102 6.47 12.07 -1.44
C GLY A 102 7.20 13.30 -1.93
N LEU A 103 8.13 13.08 -2.85
CA LEU A 103 9.05 14.12 -3.30
C LEU A 103 9.12 14.11 -4.82
N ARG A 104 8.88 15.28 -5.41
CA ARG A 104 9.08 15.52 -6.83
C ARG A 104 9.96 16.73 -7.02
N ALA A 105 11.12 16.53 -7.66
CA ALA A 105 12.16 17.55 -7.76
C ALA A 105 12.41 18.19 -6.38
N ASP A 106 12.20 19.50 -6.25
CA ASP A 106 12.42 20.27 -5.01
C ASP A 106 11.16 20.46 -4.17
N THR A 107 10.06 19.78 -4.50
CA THR A 107 8.80 19.91 -3.76
C THR A 107 8.48 18.62 -3.02
N LEU A 108 8.44 18.73 -1.69
CA LEU A 108 7.89 17.72 -0.79
C LEU A 108 6.38 17.94 -0.71
N TRP A 109 5.60 16.89 -0.93
CA TRP A 109 4.16 16.91 -0.65
C TRP A 109 3.85 16.02 0.54
N ALA A 110 2.85 16.41 1.31
CA ALA A 110 2.38 15.70 2.49
C ALA A 110 0.86 15.66 2.52
N VAL A 111 0.32 14.47 2.73
CA VAL A 111 -1.11 14.21 2.89
C VAL A 111 -1.47 14.24 4.36
N ASP A 112 -2.48 15.04 4.68
CA ASP A 112 -3.13 15.04 5.96
C ASP A 112 -4.53 14.44 5.83
N LEU A 113 -4.72 13.24 6.39
CA LEU A 113 -5.99 12.53 6.26
C LEU A 113 -7.08 13.15 7.13
N ARG A 114 -6.73 13.72 8.28
CA ARG A 114 -7.71 14.29 9.21
C ARG A 114 -8.25 15.62 8.69
N LEU A 115 -7.40 16.41 8.06
CA LEU A 115 -7.76 17.72 7.51
C LEU A 115 -8.10 17.68 6.01
N ASN A 116 -8.17 16.48 5.42
CA ASN A 116 -8.49 16.22 4.02
C ASN A 116 -7.77 17.15 3.03
N ARG A 117 -6.44 17.23 3.15
CA ARG A 117 -5.64 18.20 2.39
C ARG A 117 -4.30 17.64 1.96
N ILE A 118 -3.73 18.26 0.94
CA ILE A 118 -2.34 18.07 0.54
C ILE A 118 -1.56 19.37 0.73
N SER A 119 -0.46 19.31 1.49
CA SER A 119 0.43 20.44 1.72
C SER A 119 1.74 20.23 0.98
N ARG A 120 2.29 21.30 0.41
CA ARG A 120 3.55 21.31 -0.32
C ARG A 120 4.56 22.18 0.40
N PHE A 121 5.80 21.71 0.40
CA PHE A 121 6.92 22.32 1.08
C PHE A 121 8.13 22.35 0.16
N ALA A 122 8.97 23.38 0.30
CA ALA A 122 10.29 23.36 -0.32
C ALA A 122 11.23 22.44 0.46
N ARG A 123 12.40 22.16 -0.13
CA ARG A 123 13.45 21.31 0.44
C ARG A 123 13.93 21.77 1.82
N ASP A 124 13.95 23.07 2.06
CA ASP A 124 14.36 23.69 3.33
C ASP A 124 13.33 23.56 4.45
N GLY A 125 12.12 23.08 4.13
CA GLY A 125 10.99 22.91 5.04
C GLY A 125 9.99 24.06 5.03
N SER A 126 10.22 25.11 4.25
CA SER A 126 9.25 26.21 4.10
C SER A 126 7.95 25.71 3.47
N HIS A 127 6.83 26.12 4.05
CA HIS A 127 5.51 25.82 3.51
C HIS A 127 5.28 26.65 2.23
N LEU A 128 4.87 25.98 1.16
CA LEU A 128 4.62 26.62 -0.13
C LEU A 128 3.12 26.86 -0.33
N ARG A 129 2.32 25.82 -0.15
CA ARG A 129 0.87 25.86 -0.41
C ARG A 129 0.17 24.68 0.24
N THR A 130 -1.10 24.86 0.57
CA THR A 130 -2.00 23.78 0.96
C THR A 130 -3.25 23.81 0.08
N ASP A 131 -3.61 22.66 -0.48
CA ASP A 131 -4.88 22.45 -1.16
C ASP A 131 -5.80 21.69 -0.20
N ARG A 132 -6.83 22.37 0.31
CA ARG A 132 -7.97 21.71 0.95
C ARG A 132 -8.82 21.08 -0.14
N LEU A 133 -9.17 19.82 0.04
CA LEU A 133 -9.94 19.09 -0.94
C LEU A 133 -11.36 18.95 -0.42
N ASP A 134 -12.32 19.39 -1.24
CA ASP A 134 -13.74 19.18 -1.03
C ASP A 134 -14.25 18.21 -2.11
N PRO A 135 -13.88 16.92 -2.03
CA PRO A 135 -14.20 15.96 -3.06
C PRO A 135 -15.72 15.68 -3.11
N PRO A 136 -16.28 15.40 -4.31
CA PRO A 136 -17.70 15.12 -4.45
C PRO A 136 -18.10 13.84 -3.72
N GLN A 137 -19.35 13.74 -3.25
CA GLN A 137 -19.85 12.46 -2.73
C GLN A 137 -19.97 11.44 -3.86
N LEU A 138 -19.51 10.20 -3.61
CA LEU A 138 -19.54 9.10 -4.60
C LEU A 138 -20.72 8.14 -4.40
N GLY A 139 -21.77 8.60 -3.71
CA GLY A 139 -22.94 7.80 -3.33
C GLY A 139 -22.89 7.33 -1.87
N GLU A 140 -23.99 6.72 -1.42
CA GLU A 140 -24.23 6.37 0.00
C GLU A 140 -23.29 5.28 0.55
N ASP A 141 -22.59 4.55 -0.31
CA ASP A 141 -21.67 3.49 0.10
C ASP A 141 -20.32 4.03 0.63
N PHE A 142 -20.01 5.30 0.37
CA PHE A 142 -18.71 5.91 0.67
C PHE A 142 -18.82 7.08 1.64
N LEU A 143 -17.91 7.13 2.60
CA LEU A 143 -17.95 8.09 3.72
C LEU A 143 -17.18 9.38 3.43
N SER A 144 -16.04 9.27 2.74
CA SER A 144 -15.12 10.37 2.43
C SER A 144 -14.16 9.94 1.32
N ILE A 145 -13.36 10.86 0.77
CA ILE A 145 -12.43 10.55 -0.33
C ILE A 145 -11.07 11.22 -0.06
N PRO A 146 -10.34 10.75 0.97
CA PRO A 146 -9.07 11.33 1.32
C PRO A 146 -8.04 11.17 0.19
N PRO A 147 -7.14 12.15 0.03
CA PRO A 147 -6.01 12.03 -0.87
C PRO A 147 -5.09 10.90 -0.42
N ILE A 148 -4.42 10.27 -1.37
CA ILE A 148 -3.41 9.22 -1.15
C ILE A 148 -2.09 9.49 -1.89
N GLY A 149 -2.03 10.56 -2.68
CA GLY A 149 -0.83 11.02 -3.37
C GLY A 149 -1.12 12.12 -4.39
N SER A 150 -0.06 12.66 -5.00
CA SER A 150 -0.13 13.65 -6.08
C SER A 150 0.50 13.07 -7.34
N LEU A 151 -0.07 13.39 -8.50
CA LEU A 151 0.63 13.22 -9.77
C LEU A 151 1.56 14.40 -10.05
N ALA A 152 2.39 14.21 -11.06
CA ALA A 152 3.34 15.17 -11.57
C ALA A 152 2.71 16.54 -11.85
N ASP A 153 1.62 16.60 -12.57
CA ASP A 153 0.91 17.83 -12.93
C ASP A 153 0.26 18.55 -11.73
N GLY A 154 0.37 18.00 -10.51
CA GLY A 154 -0.19 18.56 -9.29
C GLY A 154 -1.60 18.08 -8.97
N SER A 155 -2.24 17.34 -9.89
CA SER A 155 -3.51 16.68 -9.62
C SER A 155 -3.35 15.63 -8.51
N VAL A 156 -4.45 15.36 -7.81
CA VAL A 156 -4.46 14.57 -6.58
C VAL A 156 -5.17 13.25 -6.81
N ILE A 157 -4.52 12.15 -6.41
CA ILE A 157 -5.16 10.84 -6.36
C ILE A 157 -5.81 10.69 -5.01
N ALA A 158 -7.08 10.34 -4.99
CA ALA A 158 -7.83 10.11 -3.77
C ALA A 158 -8.54 8.75 -3.80
N ARG A 159 -8.75 8.18 -2.60
CA ARG A 159 -9.38 6.87 -2.44
C ARG A 159 -10.58 7.00 -1.53
N ALA A 160 -11.73 6.54 -2.01
CA ALA A 160 -12.94 6.53 -1.20
C ALA A 160 -12.77 5.65 0.05
N THR A 161 -13.20 6.16 1.20
CA THR A 161 -13.40 5.36 2.42
C THR A 161 -14.82 4.83 2.45
N TYR A 162 -15.05 3.73 3.16
CA TYR A 162 -16.30 3.01 3.19
C TYR A 162 -16.58 2.49 4.60
N SER A 163 -17.83 2.19 4.90
CA SER A 163 -18.17 1.50 6.14
C SER A 163 -17.85 0.00 6.03
N MET A 164 -17.41 -0.60 7.14
CA MET A 164 -17.17 -2.05 7.18
C MET A 164 -18.45 -2.85 6.95
N ALA A 165 -19.61 -2.30 7.31
CA ALA A 165 -20.92 -2.88 7.04
C ALA A 165 -21.14 -3.12 5.54
N ARG A 166 -20.97 -2.07 4.73
CA ARG A 166 -21.10 -2.15 3.26
C ARG A 166 -20.03 -3.07 2.64
N ALA A 167 -18.79 -3.01 3.13
CA ALA A 167 -17.74 -3.90 2.64
C ALA A 167 -18.03 -5.38 2.95
N SER A 168 -18.66 -5.69 4.09
CA SER A 168 -18.99 -7.06 4.49
C SER A 168 -20.18 -7.66 3.74
N SER A 169 -21.04 -6.83 3.15
CA SER A 169 -22.24 -7.27 2.43
C SER A 169 -21.99 -7.66 0.97
N SER A 170 -20.76 -7.53 0.47
CA SER A 170 -20.41 -7.86 -0.92
C SER A 170 -19.06 -8.56 -1.03
N GLU A 171 -19.03 -9.70 -1.72
CA GLU A 171 -17.78 -10.42 -2.02
C GLU A 171 -16.86 -9.64 -2.97
N ASN A 172 -17.40 -8.75 -3.79
CA ASN A 172 -16.67 -7.96 -4.78
C ASN A 172 -16.88 -6.45 -4.58
N PHE A 173 -16.81 -6.00 -3.32
CA PHE A 173 -16.90 -4.57 -3.02
C PHE A 173 -15.76 -3.80 -3.69
N GLN A 174 -16.11 -2.82 -4.54
CA GLN A 174 -15.17 -2.01 -5.29
C GLN A 174 -15.00 -0.63 -4.67
N VAL A 175 -13.75 -0.22 -4.46
CA VAL A 175 -13.40 1.07 -3.89
C VAL A 175 -12.88 2.01 -5.00
N PRO A 176 -13.59 3.10 -5.30
CA PRO A 176 -13.15 4.10 -6.28
C PRO A 176 -11.78 4.69 -5.97
N ILE A 177 -10.97 4.85 -7.02
CA ILE A 177 -9.76 5.68 -7.03
C ILE A 177 -10.01 6.83 -8.01
N VAL A 178 -10.09 8.04 -7.49
CA VAL A 178 -10.45 9.23 -8.27
C VAL A 178 -9.26 10.16 -8.44
N LEU A 179 -9.29 10.91 -9.54
CA LEU A 179 -8.35 11.97 -9.84
C LEU A 179 -9.05 13.31 -9.61
N LEU A 180 -8.45 14.15 -8.79
CA LEU A 180 -8.98 15.45 -8.40
C LEU A 180 -8.05 16.57 -8.90
N ASP A 181 -8.63 17.72 -9.24
CA ASP A 181 -7.87 18.96 -9.40
C ASP A 181 -7.46 19.56 -8.03
N HIS A 182 -6.76 20.69 -8.06
CA HIS A 182 -6.31 21.40 -6.85
C HIS A 182 -7.44 21.95 -5.97
N GLN A 183 -8.68 22.00 -6.49
CA GLN A 183 -9.86 22.45 -5.75
C GLN A 183 -10.72 21.26 -5.28
N GLY A 184 -10.25 20.03 -5.50
CA GLY A 184 -10.97 18.82 -5.12
C GLY A 184 -12.04 18.38 -6.12
N ARG A 185 -12.17 19.02 -7.30
CA ARG A 185 -13.12 18.58 -8.31
C ARG A 185 -12.62 17.32 -8.99
N MET A 186 -13.52 16.37 -9.21
CA MET A 186 -13.19 15.14 -9.92
C MET A 186 -12.97 15.41 -11.41
N ILE A 187 -11.77 15.08 -11.90
CA ILE A 187 -11.35 15.24 -13.30
C ILE A 187 -11.05 13.90 -13.99
N GLY A 188 -11.13 12.78 -13.25
CA GLY A 188 -10.94 11.46 -13.80
C GLY A 188 -11.09 10.34 -12.78
N ARG A 189 -11.00 9.09 -13.24
CA ARG A 189 -11.13 7.90 -12.39
C ARG A 189 -10.18 6.81 -12.86
N PHE A 190 -9.37 6.30 -11.94
CA PHE A 190 -8.56 5.10 -12.16
C PHE A 190 -9.38 3.84 -11.86
N PRO A 191 -8.91 2.64 -12.25
CA PRO A 191 -9.55 1.39 -11.87
C PRO A 191 -9.81 1.31 -10.35
N SER A 192 -11.01 0.89 -9.98
CA SER A 192 -11.37 0.65 -8.59
C SER A 192 -10.55 -0.48 -7.98
N LEU A 193 -10.31 -0.45 -6.67
CA LEU A 193 -9.74 -1.57 -5.92
C LEU A 193 -10.83 -2.58 -5.60
N ASN A 194 -10.57 -3.87 -5.78
CA ASN A 194 -11.44 -4.91 -5.26
C ASN A 194 -10.99 -5.33 -3.85
N LEU A 195 -11.89 -5.27 -2.86
CA LEU A 195 -11.64 -5.74 -1.50
C LEU A 195 -11.79 -7.26 -1.31
N ARG A 196 -12.35 -7.97 -2.30
CA ARG A 196 -12.46 -9.44 -2.38
C ARG A 196 -13.04 -10.09 -1.13
N GLY A 197 -14.01 -9.42 -0.50
CA GLY A 197 -14.63 -9.92 0.72
C GLY A 197 -13.62 -10.09 1.85
N ASP A 198 -12.61 -9.24 1.99
CA ASP A 198 -11.66 -9.28 3.10
C ASP A 198 -12.30 -8.84 4.45
N THR A 199 -13.64 -8.77 4.56
CA THR A 199 -14.37 -8.41 5.78
C THR A 199 -15.57 -9.34 5.95
N ARG A 200 -15.81 -9.79 7.19
CA ARG A 200 -16.97 -10.61 7.58
C ARG A 200 -17.73 -9.93 8.72
N GLN A 201 -19.04 -10.00 8.66
CA GLN A 201 -19.90 -9.59 9.76
C GLN A 201 -20.03 -10.74 10.77
N ALA A 202 -19.65 -10.48 12.02
CA ALA A 202 -19.86 -11.37 13.15
C ALA A 202 -21.05 -10.82 13.98
N PRO A 203 -22.20 -11.52 14.06
CA PRO A 203 -23.32 -11.07 14.90
C PRO A 203 -22.87 -11.05 16.36
N ILE A 204 -23.05 -10.00 17.17
CA ILE A 204 -22.68 -9.94 18.61
C ILE A 204 -23.89 -9.51 19.47
N PRO A 205 -23.89 -9.67 20.80
CA PRO A 205 -24.96 -9.12 21.64
C PRO A 205 -25.15 -7.62 21.36
N GLY A 206 -26.36 -7.20 21.03
CA GLY A 206 -26.70 -5.81 20.74
C GLY A 206 -26.25 -5.28 19.37
N GLY A 207 -25.70 -6.11 18.46
CA GLY A 207 -25.34 -5.62 17.12
C GLY A 207 -24.44 -6.55 16.30
N SER A 208 -23.44 -5.97 15.65
CA SER A 208 -22.49 -6.68 14.79
C SER A 208 -21.07 -6.15 14.97
N ALA A 209 -20.11 -7.06 15.04
CA ALA A 209 -18.70 -6.76 14.86
C ALA A 209 -18.29 -7.04 13.41
N TYR A 210 -17.28 -6.33 12.90
CA TYR A 210 -16.74 -6.56 11.56
C TYR A 210 -15.30 -7.05 11.66
N VAL A 211 -15.06 -8.25 11.17
CA VAL A 211 -13.78 -8.95 11.25
C VAL A 211 -13.10 -8.88 9.89
N GLY A 212 -11.95 -8.23 9.83
CA GLY A 212 -11.11 -8.28 8.63
C GLY A 212 -10.47 -9.66 8.47
N ALA A 213 -10.36 -10.14 7.23
CA ALA A 213 -9.60 -11.34 6.93
C ALA A 213 -8.14 -11.13 7.38
N PRO A 214 -7.56 -12.04 8.18
CA PRO A 214 -6.19 -11.91 8.65
C PRO A 214 -5.19 -12.02 7.50
N VAL A 215 -5.56 -12.73 6.44
CA VAL A 215 -4.81 -12.78 5.19
C VAL A 215 -5.62 -12.04 4.13
N ARG A 216 -5.18 -10.83 3.81
CA ARG A 216 -5.86 -9.95 2.85
C ARG A 216 -5.51 -10.30 1.42
N SER A 217 -6.51 -10.27 0.56
CA SER A 217 -6.39 -10.49 -0.89
C SER A 217 -6.78 -9.27 -1.71
N SER A 218 -7.21 -8.19 -1.03
CA SER A 218 -7.54 -6.92 -1.65
C SER A 218 -6.41 -6.43 -2.55
N ASP A 219 -6.79 -5.77 -3.65
CA ASP A 219 -5.83 -5.16 -4.55
C ASP A 219 -4.99 -4.11 -3.81
N ILE A 220 -3.72 -3.94 -4.21
CA ILE A 220 -2.81 -2.92 -3.67
C ILE A 220 -2.67 -1.81 -4.71
N VAL A 221 -2.75 -0.55 -4.29
CA VAL A 221 -2.38 0.61 -5.12
C VAL A 221 -1.33 1.46 -4.44
N ARG A 222 -0.39 1.98 -5.23
CA ARG A 222 0.57 3.01 -4.81
C ARG A 222 0.69 4.07 -5.90
N VAL A 223 0.80 5.32 -5.47
CA VAL A 223 1.25 6.42 -6.31
C VAL A 223 2.78 6.44 -6.22
N ALA A 224 3.46 6.56 -7.36
CA ALA A 224 4.91 6.72 -7.38
C ALA A 224 5.29 7.98 -6.58
N PRO A 225 6.35 7.96 -5.75
CA PRO A 225 6.71 9.11 -4.90
C PRO A 225 6.93 10.43 -5.66
N ASP A 226 7.36 10.33 -6.92
CA ASP A 226 7.59 11.44 -7.85
C ASP A 226 6.34 11.86 -8.65
N GLY A 227 5.20 11.22 -8.41
CA GLY A 227 3.94 11.46 -9.09
C GLY A 227 3.91 10.99 -10.56
N SER A 228 4.88 10.18 -11.00
CA SER A 228 4.99 9.76 -12.41
C SER A 228 3.97 8.70 -12.84
N SER A 229 3.43 7.92 -11.89
CA SER A 229 2.54 6.82 -12.20
C SER A 229 1.74 6.33 -10.99
N VAL A 230 0.65 5.62 -11.27
CA VAL A 230 -0.11 4.83 -10.31
C VAL A 230 0.07 3.36 -10.66
N VAL A 231 0.44 2.55 -9.66
CA VAL A 231 0.69 1.11 -9.82
C VAL A 231 -0.33 0.33 -9.00
N TYR A 232 -0.95 -0.65 -9.64
CA TYR A 232 -1.88 -1.60 -9.03
C TYR A 232 -1.26 -3.00 -9.04
N VAL A 233 -1.53 -3.75 -7.97
CA VAL A 233 -1.29 -5.18 -7.89
C VAL A 233 -2.60 -5.87 -7.60
N ARG A 234 -3.09 -6.68 -8.53
CA ARG A 234 -4.22 -7.59 -8.32
C ARG A 234 -3.67 -8.95 -7.93
N ARG A 235 -4.05 -9.41 -6.75
CA ARG A 235 -3.46 -10.58 -6.07
C ARG A 235 -4.54 -11.51 -5.51
N PRO A 236 -5.38 -12.12 -6.37
CA PRO A 236 -6.41 -13.04 -5.90
C PRO A 236 -5.79 -14.21 -5.11
N LEU A 237 -6.55 -14.75 -4.15
CA LEU A 237 -6.13 -15.94 -3.42
C LEU A 237 -5.99 -17.13 -4.37
N PRO A 238 -4.92 -17.93 -4.24
CA PRO A 238 -4.81 -19.18 -4.97
C PRO A 238 -5.94 -20.16 -4.65
N THR A 239 -6.45 -20.84 -5.67
CA THR A 239 -7.41 -21.94 -5.55
C THR A 239 -6.80 -23.31 -5.85
N ARG A 240 -5.54 -23.33 -6.32
CA ARG A 240 -4.78 -24.55 -6.67
C ARG A 240 -3.40 -24.50 -6.03
N SER A 241 -2.79 -25.66 -5.81
CA SER A 241 -1.46 -25.79 -5.20
C SER A 241 -0.30 -25.58 -6.17
N ASP A 242 -0.51 -25.82 -7.46
CA ASP A 242 0.55 -25.92 -8.46
C ASP A 242 0.79 -24.61 -9.21
N GLN A 243 -0.25 -23.78 -9.35
CA GLN A 243 -0.17 -22.53 -10.08
C GLN A 243 -1.19 -21.49 -9.59
N ALA A 244 -0.72 -20.25 -9.45
CA ALA A 244 -1.56 -19.06 -9.37
C ALA A 244 -0.91 -17.92 -10.14
N ALA A 245 -1.61 -16.79 -10.22
CA ALA A 245 -1.08 -15.59 -10.85
C ALA A 245 -1.51 -14.33 -10.09
N PHE A 246 -0.66 -13.31 -10.13
CA PHE A 246 -1.01 -11.93 -9.82
C PHE A 246 -0.77 -11.07 -11.05
N SER A 247 -1.39 -9.90 -11.13
CA SER A 247 -1.14 -8.94 -12.21
C SER A 247 -0.74 -7.58 -11.69
N VAL A 248 0.10 -6.90 -12.47
CA VAL A 248 0.57 -5.54 -12.20
C VAL A 248 0.11 -4.66 -13.34
N LEU A 249 -0.59 -3.59 -13.00
CA LEU A 249 -1.02 -2.54 -13.91
C LEU A 249 -0.32 -1.24 -13.52
N LYS A 250 0.36 -0.61 -14.47
CA LYS A 250 0.99 0.70 -14.29
C LYS A 250 0.38 1.69 -15.25
N MET A 251 -0.06 2.84 -14.74
CA MET A 251 -0.72 3.89 -15.51
C MET A 251 -0.09 5.24 -15.20
N ARG A 252 0.06 6.13 -16.19
CA ARG A 252 0.46 7.53 -15.96
C ARG A 252 -0.74 8.39 -15.60
N THR A 253 -1.83 8.19 -16.34
CA THR A 253 -3.13 8.86 -16.18
C THR A 253 -4.24 7.82 -16.27
N PRO A 254 -5.51 8.16 -15.99
CA PRO A 254 -6.65 7.26 -16.20
C PRO A 254 -6.75 6.65 -17.61
N THR A 255 -6.22 7.32 -18.63
CA THR A 255 -6.29 6.89 -20.03
C THR A 255 -4.97 6.42 -20.62
N ASP A 256 -3.84 6.64 -19.93
CA ASP A 256 -2.51 6.25 -20.38
C ASP A 256 -1.98 5.07 -19.54
N THR A 257 -2.14 3.87 -20.08
CA THR A 257 -1.58 2.64 -19.50
C THR A 257 -0.15 2.43 -19.99
N VAL A 258 0.81 2.33 -19.07
CA VAL A 258 2.20 1.97 -19.38
C VAL A 258 2.29 0.48 -19.71
N PHE A 259 1.74 -0.37 -18.83
CA PHE A 259 1.62 -1.81 -19.08
C PHE A 259 0.59 -2.46 -18.16
N LEU A 260 0.07 -3.62 -18.58
CA LEU A 260 -0.61 -4.61 -17.76
C LEU A 260 0.05 -5.97 -17.99
N ARG A 261 0.57 -6.59 -16.94
CA ARG A 261 1.25 -7.90 -17.04
C ARG A 261 0.82 -8.85 -15.93
N SER A 262 0.72 -10.14 -16.27
CA SER A 262 0.43 -11.22 -15.32
C SER A 262 1.68 -12.07 -15.06
N TYR A 263 1.89 -12.45 -13.81
CA TYR A 263 3.05 -13.22 -13.34
C TYR A 263 2.55 -14.48 -12.66
N ARG A 264 3.01 -15.62 -13.15
CA ARG A 264 2.69 -16.93 -12.58
C ARG A 264 3.63 -17.25 -11.43
N TYR A 265 3.13 -17.96 -10.44
CA TYR A 265 3.91 -18.45 -9.31
C TYR A 265 3.32 -19.74 -8.76
N THR A 266 4.10 -20.48 -7.99
CA THR A 266 3.63 -21.63 -7.22
C THR A 266 3.15 -21.16 -5.84
N PRO A 267 1.86 -21.33 -5.53
CA PRO A 267 1.28 -20.95 -4.24
C PRO A 267 1.95 -21.65 -3.06
N ARG A 268 2.14 -20.92 -1.96
CA ARG A 268 2.60 -21.49 -0.70
C ARG A 268 1.43 -21.66 0.27
N PRO A 269 1.24 -22.85 0.87
CA PRO A 269 0.24 -23.02 1.90
C PRO A 269 0.58 -22.14 3.12
N ILE A 270 -0.43 -21.75 3.87
CA ILE A 270 -0.21 -21.10 5.17
C ILE A 270 0.36 -22.14 6.14
N PRO A 271 1.53 -21.90 6.77
CA PRO A 271 2.06 -22.81 7.78
C PRO A 271 1.08 -22.99 8.94
N ARG A 272 0.97 -24.22 9.48
CA ARG A 272 0.01 -24.53 10.57
C ARG A 272 0.11 -23.56 11.75
N GLN A 273 1.34 -23.34 12.24
CA GLN A 273 1.59 -22.42 13.35
C GLN A 273 1.11 -20.98 13.06
N ALA A 274 1.33 -20.50 11.83
CA ALA A 274 0.84 -19.18 11.41
C ALA A 274 -0.70 -19.17 11.35
N ALA A 275 -1.32 -20.21 10.79
CA ALA A 275 -2.77 -20.33 10.75
C ALA A 275 -3.38 -20.35 12.16
N ASP A 276 -2.79 -21.09 13.09
CA ASP A 276 -3.26 -21.18 14.48
C ASP A 276 -3.11 -19.84 15.22
N SER A 277 -1.99 -19.14 15.00
CA SER A 277 -1.77 -17.79 15.53
C SER A 277 -2.79 -16.78 15.00
N LEU A 278 -3.08 -16.80 13.69
CA LEU A 278 -4.07 -15.91 13.08
C LEU A 278 -5.49 -16.21 13.59
N ARG A 279 -5.86 -17.49 13.72
CA ARG A 279 -7.14 -17.90 14.31
C ARG A 279 -7.26 -17.41 15.75
N SER A 280 -6.22 -17.60 16.55
CA SER A 280 -6.20 -17.15 17.95
C SER A 280 -6.42 -15.65 18.05
N GLY A 281 -5.75 -14.85 17.21
CA GLY A 281 -5.96 -13.40 17.17
C GLY A 281 -7.40 -12.98 16.83
N VAL A 282 -8.09 -13.71 15.94
CA VAL A 282 -9.51 -13.46 15.65
C VAL A 282 -10.40 -13.87 16.83
N VAL A 283 -10.09 -14.99 17.49
CA VAL A 283 -10.81 -15.42 18.70
C VAL A 283 -10.66 -14.35 19.79
N ASP A 284 -9.45 -13.93 20.10
CA ASP A 284 -9.17 -12.95 21.16
C ASP A 284 -9.79 -11.58 20.83
N PHE A 285 -9.90 -11.23 19.54
CA PHE A 285 -10.67 -10.06 19.13
C PHE A 285 -12.15 -10.18 19.51
N LEU A 286 -12.79 -11.32 19.18
CA LEU A 286 -14.22 -11.56 19.38
C LEU A 286 -14.60 -11.91 20.83
N ASP A 287 -13.67 -12.45 21.61
CA ASP A 287 -13.85 -12.87 23.01
C ASP A 287 -14.30 -11.71 23.93
N ARG A 288 -14.09 -10.47 23.46
CA ARG A 288 -14.58 -9.24 24.12
C ARG A 288 -16.11 -9.11 24.15
N TRP A 289 -16.80 -9.80 23.25
CA TRP A 289 -18.26 -9.67 23.07
C TRP A 289 -18.98 -11.02 23.00
N LYS A 290 -18.24 -12.15 23.00
CA LYS A 290 -18.78 -13.51 22.85
C LYS A 290 -17.92 -14.52 23.58
N SER A 291 -18.46 -15.71 23.81
CA SER A 291 -17.63 -16.83 24.28
C SER A 291 -16.61 -17.26 23.22
N ARG A 292 -15.44 -17.74 23.67
CA ARG A 292 -14.44 -18.38 22.79
C ARG A 292 -15.03 -19.47 21.89
N ALA A 293 -15.97 -20.26 22.38
CA ALA A 293 -16.61 -21.34 21.60
C ALA A 293 -17.43 -20.80 20.42
N GLU A 294 -18.14 -19.70 20.61
CA GLU A 294 -18.86 -19.01 19.52
C GLU A 294 -17.88 -18.36 18.53
N ALA A 295 -16.81 -17.72 19.01
CA ALA A 295 -15.78 -17.13 18.16
C ALA A 295 -15.08 -18.19 17.29
N GLN A 296 -14.76 -19.35 17.87
CA GLN A 296 -14.21 -20.49 17.13
C GLN A 296 -15.18 -21.04 16.09
N ARG A 297 -16.48 -21.10 16.41
CA ARG A 297 -17.53 -21.52 15.45
C ARG A 297 -17.61 -20.53 14.28
N PHE A 298 -17.64 -19.24 14.56
CA PHE A 298 -17.62 -18.20 13.54
C PHE A 298 -16.44 -18.33 12.58
N ILE A 299 -15.22 -18.57 13.08
CA ILE A 299 -14.05 -18.75 12.22
C ILE A 299 -14.19 -19.97 11.29
N ARG A 300 -14.78 -21.07 11.78
CA ARG A 300 -15.02 -22.27 10.95
C ARG A 300 -16.02 -21.99 9.83
N ASP A 301 -17.09 -21.26 10.14
CA ASP A 301 -18.21 -21.07 9.22
C ASP A 301 -17.97 -19.92 8.21
N SER A 302 -17.11 -18.96 8.54
CA SER A 302 -16.91 -17.72 7.76
C SER A 302 -15.90 -17.83 6.61
N ASN A 303 -15.24 -18.99 6.45
CA ASN A 303 -14.15 -19.21 5.50
C ASN A 303 -13.09 -18.09 5.51
N LEU A 304 -12.79 -17.55 6.70
CA LEU A 304 -11.85 -16.43 6.88
C LEU A 304 -10.39 -16.81 6.67
N MET A 305 -10.07 -18.11 6.76
CA MET A 305 -8.70 -18.63 6.62
C MET A 305 -8.51 -19.25 5.25
N PRO A 306 -7.82 -18.59 4.31
CA PRO A 306 -7.47 -19.22 3.05
C PRO A 306 -6.45 -20.34 3.25
N GLN A 307 -6.41 -21.28 2.30
CA GLN A 307 -5.43 -22.37 2.32
C GLN A 307 -4.01 -21.89 1.97
N TYR A 308 -3.91 -20.86 1.12
CA TYR A 308 -2.67 -20.35 0.57
C TYR A 308 -2.45 -18.88 0.91
N GLN A 309 -1.18 -18.49 0.95
CA GLN A 309 -0.80 -17.08 1.04
C GLN A 309 -1.07 -16.36 -0.29
N PRO A 310 -1.40 -15.06 -0.29
CA PRO A 310 -1.41 -14.26 -1.50
C PRO A 310 0.01 -14.15 -2.04
N GLY A 311 0.17 -14.26 -3.36
CA GLY A 311 1.49 -14.21 -3.99
C GLY A 311 2.26 -12.91 -3.74
N ILE A 312 1.55 -11.81 -3.45
CA ILE A 312 2.14 -10.52 -3.09
C ILE A 312 1.57 -10.05 -1.76
N SER A 313 2.42 -9.70 -0.81
CA SER A 313 2.05 -9.16 0.50
C SER A 313 2.10 -7.63 0.55
N SER A 314 3.06 -7.03 -0.16
CA SER A 314 3.35 -5.60 -0.13
C SER A 314 3.88 -5.09 -1.48
N MET A 315 3.86 -3.77 -1.66
CA MET A 315 4.44 -3.10 -2.82
C MET A 315 5.06 -1.76 -2.41
N MET A 316 6.21 -1.45 -3.00
CA MET A 316 6.77 -0.10 -3.08
C MET A 316 7.15 0.25 -4.53
N VAL A 317 7.09 1.52 -4.86
CA VAL A 317 7.51 2.05 -6.18
C VAL A 317 8.74 2.91 -5.94
N GLY A 318 9.84 2.55 -6.60
CA GLY A 318 11.10 3.29 -6.52
C GLY A 318 11.22 4.35 -7.59
N ASP A 319 12.34 5.06 -7.58
CA ASP A 319 12.70 5.97 -8.67
C ASP A 319 12.89 5.22 -10.01
N GLY A 320 12.85 5.98 -11.10
CA GLY A 320 12.88 5.44 -12.45
C GLY A 320 11.69 4.52 -12.78
N GLY A 321 10.69 4.47 -11.91
CA GLY A 321 9.50 3.64 -12.08
C GLY A 321 9.71 2.15 -11.81
N THR A 322 10.76 1.78 -11.07
CA THR A 322 10.95 0.42 -10.55
C THR A 322 9.83 0.05 -9.58
N ILE A 323 9.42 -1.21 -9.59
CA ILE A 323 8.36 -1.73 -8.72
C ILE A 323 8.92 -2.89 -7.92
N TRP A 324 8.79 -2.84 -6.61
CA TRP A 324 9.24 -3.90 -5.72
C TRP A 324 8.04 -4.53 -5.03
N LEU A 325 7.95 -5.85 -5.11
CA LEU A 325 6.83 -6.63 -4.61
C LEU A 325 7.31 -7.58 -3.51
N GLY A 326 6.82 -7.39 -2.29
CA GLY A 326 7.06 -8.32 -1.20
C GLY A 326 6.29 -9.62 -1.45
N ARG A 327 6.98 -10.74 -1.39
CA ARG A 327 6.46 -12.10 -1.53
C ARG A 327 6.12 -12.68 -0.15
N GLU A 328 5.25 -13.68 -0.15
CA GLU A 328 4.72 -14.48 0.98
C GLU A 328 5.50 -14.32 2.32
N VAL A 329 4.84 -13.78 3.35
CA VAL A 329 5.49 -13.30 4.61
C VAL A 329 5.23 -14.23 5.80
N LEU A 330 4.17 -15.03 5.77
CA LEU A 330 3.73 -15.78 6.95
C LEU A 330 4.67 -16.95 7.25
N GLY A 331 5.22 -16.96 8.46
CA GLY A 331 6.12 -18.00 8.95
C GLY A 331 7.57 -17.85 8.46
N GLU A 332 7.90 -16.77 7.77
CA GLU A 332 9.22 -16.55 7.21
C GLU A 332 10.09 -15.70 8.14
N ARG A 333 11.38 -16.03 8.27
CA ARG A 333 12.36 -15.21 9.01
C ARG A 333 12.93 -14.08 8.16
N ALA A 334 12.72 -14.15 6.86
CA ALA A 334 13.14 -13.15 5.89
C ALA A 334 12.13 -13.05 4.75
N ILE A 335 11.92 -11.84 4.25
CA ILE A 335 10.96 -11.53 3.19
C ILE A 335 11.71 -11.37 1.88
N ARG A 336 11.27 -12.10 0.85
CA ARG A 336 11.74 -11.92 -0.52
C ARG A 336 11.02 -10.72 -1.15
N TRP A 337 11.77 -9.86 -1.81
CA TRP A 337 11.25 -8.75 -2.61
C TRP A 337 11.66 -8.89 -4.06
N LEU A 338 10.67 -9.11 -4.93
CA LEU A 338 10.84 -9.19 -6.38
C LEU A 338 10.90 -7.78 -6.96
N SER A 339 11.92 -7.50 -7.78
CA SER A 339 12.06 -6.25 -8.52
C SER A 339 11.54 -6.41 -9.94
N LEU A 340 10.70 -5.46 -10.36
CA LEU A 340 10.25 -5.26 -11.73
C LEU A 340 10.78 -3.91 -12.23
N ASN A 341 11.23 -3.87 -13.48
CA ASN A 341 11.62 -2.62 -14.11
C ASN A 341 10.39 -1.78 -14.51
N ALA A 342 10.62 -0.60 -15.10
CA ALA A 342 9.57 0.34 -15.49
C ALA A 342 8.54 -0.22 -16.49
N ARG A 343 8.88 -1.30 -17.21
CA ARG A 343 8.05 -2.00 -18.20
C ARG A 343 7.44 -3.31 -17.67
N GLY A 344 7.64 -3.61 -16.39
CA GLY A 344 7.14 -4.83 -15.75
C GLY A 344 7.96 -6.08 -16.09
N GLU A 345 9.22 -5.94 -16.50
CA GLU A 345 10.09 -7.11 -16.68
C GLU A 345 10.77 -7.44 -15.36
N ILE A 346 10.89 -8.75 -15.07
CA ILE A 346 11.57 -9.23 -13.86
C ILE A 346 13.06 -8.90 -13.96
N GLY A 347 13.59 -8.18 -12.97
CA GLY A 347 15.01 -7.92 -12.85
C GLY A 347 15.72 -8.98 -11.99
N GLY A 348 15.31 -9.10 -10.74
CA GLY A 348 15.92 -9.97 -9.73
C GLY A 348 15.17 -9.83 -8.41
N HIS A 349 15.74 -10.35 -7.34
CA HIS A 349 15.12 -10.24 -6.01
C HIS A 349 16.14 -10.02 -4.91
N ILE A 350 15.72 -9.35 -3.86
CA ILE A 350 16.47 -9.26 -2.60
C ILE A 350 15.75 -10.03 -1.50
N VAL A 351 16.47 -10.36 -0.45
CA VAL A 351 15.92 -10.94 0.77
C VAL A 351 16.32 -10.04 1.93
N VAL A 352 15.33 -9.60 2.72
CA VAL A 352 15.54 -8.75 3.90
C VAL A 352 14.94 -9.42 5.13
N PRO A 353 15.43 -9.16 6.36
CA PRO A 353 14.85 -9.72 7.58
C PRO A 353 13.35 -9.43 7.69
N ALA A 354 12.58 -10.36 8.27
CA ALA A 354 11.12 -10.23 8.35
C ALA A 354 10.64 -9.09 9.28
N ASN A 355 11.50 -8.63 10.20
CA ASN A 355 11.26 -7.44 11.02
C ASN A 355 11.56 -6.12 10.27
N VAL A 356 11.97 -6.18 9.00
CA VAL A 356 12.22 -4.99 8.16
C VAL A 356 11.07 -4.81 7.16
N ARG A 357 10.37 -3.68 7.29
CA ARG A 357 9.35 -3.25 6.34
C ARG A 357 9.97 -2.24 5.37
N LEU A 358 10.21 -2.63 4.11
CA LEU A 358 10.71 -1.70 3.08
C LEU A 358 9.63 -0.69 2.68
N LEU A 359 10.05 0.57 2.52
CA LEU A 359 9.16 1.72 2.26
C LEU A 359 9.57 2.54 1.06
N ALA A 360 10.85 2.55 0.69
CA ALA A 360 11.35 3.31 -0.44
C ALA A 360 12.49 2.61 -1.15
N ALA A 361 12.65 2.93 -2.44
CA ALA A 361 13.77 2.49 -3.25
C ALA A 361 14.23 3.64 -4.15
N ARG A 362 15.54 3.78 -4.28
CA ARG A 362 16.18 4.80 -5.10
C ARG A 362 17.52 4.29 -5.61
N GLY A 363 17.68 4.23 -6.94
CA GLY A 363 18.89 3.72 -7.59
C GLY A 363 19.22 2.28 -7.19
N ASP A 364 20.36 2.09 -6.55
CA ASP A 364 20.86 0.82 -6.03
C ASP A 364 20.55 0.63 -4.54
N ARG A 365 19.68 1.45 -3.95
CA ARG A 365 19.39 1.40 -2.51
C ARG A 365 17.92 1.22 -2.22
N VAL A 366 17.65 0.57 -1.09
CA VAL A 366 16.32 0.43 -0.51
C VAL A 366 16.34 0.87 0.94
N TRP A 367 15.25 1.49 1.37
CA TRP A 367 15.05 1.96 2.73
C TRP A 367 13.85 1.26 3.34
N GLY A 368 13.95 0.98 4.62
CA GLY A 368 12.87 0.38 5.38
C GLY A 368 12.90 0.78 6.83
N VAL A 369 11.96 0.22 7.57
CA VAL A 369 11.87 0.34 9.01
C VAL A 369 12.09 -1.02 9.61
N GLU A 370 13.18 -1.15 10.37
CA GLU A 370 13.44 -2.30 11.22
C GLU A 370 12.70 -2.11 12.54
N THR A 371 11.92 -3.11 12.97
CA THR A 371 11.38 -3.16 14.33
C THR A 371 12.33 -3.98 15.19
N GLY A 372 12.94 -3.33 16.18
CA GLY A 372 13.81 -3.94 17.17
C GLY A 372 13.06 -4.51 18.36
N GLU A 373 13.79 -4.79 19.44
CA GLU A 373 13.20 -5.20 20.71
C GLU A 373 12.23 -4.14 21.24
N TRP A 374 11.20 -4.58 21.95
CA TRP A 374 10.17 -3.71 22.55
C TRP A 374 9.38 -2.84 21.56
N GLY A 375 9.48 -3.13 20.26
CA GLY A 375 8.73 -2.41 19.22
C GLY A 375 9.37 -1.11 18.75
N VAL A 376 10.63 -0.84 19.14
CA VAL A 376 11.35 0.37 18.71
C VAL A 376 11.62 0.31 17.21
N GLU A 377 11.32 1.40 16.50
CA GLU A 377 11.54 1.49 15.06
C GLU A 377 12.87 2.16 14.71
N TYR A 378 13.55 1.64 13.69
CA TYR A 378 14.80 2.18 13.16
C TYR A 378 14.69 2.29 11.64
N VAL A 379 15.08 3.43 11.07
CA VAL A 379 15.19 3.57 9.62
C VAL A 379 16.50 2.94 9.17
N VAL A 380 16.40 1.93 8.30
CA VAL A 380 17.56 1.20 7.77
C VAL A 380 17.70 1.46 6.26
N ARG A 381 18.94 1.52 5.79
CA ARG A 381 19.29 1.60 4.36
C ARG A 381 20.13 0.40 3.97
N TYR A 382 19.75 -0.24 2.88
CA TYR A 382 20.52 -1.29 2.24
C TYR A 382 20.96 -0.86 0.84
N ARG A 383 22.20 -1.18 0.47
CA ARG A 383 22.66 -1.18 -0.92
C ARG A 383 22.45 -2.57 -1.52
N VAL A 384 21.94 -2.58 -2.75
CA VAL A 384 21.63 -3.75 -3.56
C VAL A 384 22.78 -4.00 -4.52
N GLU A 385 23.42 -5.15 -4.39
CA GLU A 385 24.49 -5.64 -5.26
C GLU A 385 23.88 -6.65 -6.25
N ARG A 386 23.87 -6.27 -7.53
CA ARG A 386 23.13 -6.97 -8.60
C ARG A 386 23.94 -8.03 -9.33
#